data_AF-A0A550CGP6-F1
#
_entry.id   AF-A0A550CGP6-F1
#
_cell.length_a   1.000
_cell.length_b   1.000
_cell.length_c   1.000
_cell.angle_alpha   90.00
_cell.angle_beta   90.00
_cell.angle_gamma   90.00
#
_symmetry.space_group_name_H-M   'P 1'
#
loop_
_entity.id
_entity.type
_entity.pdbx_description
1 polymer ?
#
loop_
_entity_poly.entity_id
_entity_poly.type
_entity_poly.pdbx_seq_one_letter_code
_entity_poly.pdbx_strand_id
1 'polypeptide(L)'
;MNDSTKQPQAPNHLNSTGCAIRCTPGKGRGVYAARDIPAQTVVEISPVLLFDQQEYAEHGRHTLLDHYTFVWKDGRMALALGLGSLFNHSSAPNVSYTLDTATESICYTTSRSIQPGEELCIFYGHKLWFEPVDVGAAVRNAVSNEEDDKALADDEALADDGFGGLAGLAVEENAMGAKDEDVLGPCPYDEGDSDEVLEDEDLPFTWLKPPPEEEEPGSVRTIQAWVVDIPDPRRTGRALKWLKDSKLESASEAALGHLKRIRKHGPTSALLLTAGPVAPTIPADLELSAPYTVSVPASAALTPPSLALKTALWPTNYTPRKKDAPEKWTRGRARGAWEAMRYVVRGAREAKGEGELPIFAHIPAVEGETPAFSARDTRHRTSHPLRHAVIDVIRQVAEYRAEAPSSASAGTIDIPATTTELEAKDEQTSATTDTPEIKNGQDYLLTGLTLFITHEPCIMCSMALLHSRVKEVIYLLPMHATGGCGGAACLPWLQGVNHRFRIGRWKEAKGERGTEVLKLNEGLDV
;
A
#
# COMPACT_ATOMS: atom_id res chain seq x y z
N MET A 1 6.20 -5.71 -25.75
CA MET A 1 4.85 -5.15 -25.96
C MET A 1 3.96 -5.75 -24.92
N ASN A 2 3.50 -4.90 -24.00
CA ASN A 2 2.33 -5.13 -23.17
C ASN A 2 1.20 -5.73 -24.02
N ASP A 3 0.51 -6.73 -23.47
CA ASP A 3 -0.93 -6.84 -23.69
C ASP A 3 -1.50 -7.52 -22.43
N SER A 4 -2.07 -6.79 -21.45
CA SER A 4 -3.46 -6.30 -21.55
C SER A 4 -4.32 -7.38 -22.20
N THR A 5 -4.96 -8.27 -21.44
CA THR A 5 -6.40 -8.17 -21.22
C THR A 5 -6.85 -9.25 -20.23
N LYS A 6 -6.34 -9.24 -18.99
CA LYS A 6 -7.08 -9.93 -17.91
C LYS A 6 -8.32 -9.10 -17.63
N GLN A 7 -9.48 -9.60 -18.05
CA GLN A 7 -10.74 -9.09 -17.52
C GLN A 7 -10.65 -9.18 -15.98
N PRO A 8 -10.93 -8.08 -15.26
CA PRO A 8 -10.80 -8.07 -13.81
C PRO A 8 -11.61 -9.23 -13.24
N GLN A 9 -11.11 -9.89 -12.19
CA GLN A 9 -11.84 -10.97 -11.54
C GLN A 9 -12.31 -10.47 -10.19
N ALA A 10 -13.61 -10.57 -9.94
CA ALA A 10 -14.19 -10.11 -8.69
C ALA A 10 -13.83 -11.07 -7.55
N PRO A 11 -13.71 -10.56 -6.31
CA PRO A 11 -13.45 -11.40 -5.16
C PRO A 11 -14.63 -12.35 -4.89
N ASN A 12 -14.32 -13.58 -4.46
CA ASN A 12 -15.32 -14.48 -3.90
C ASN A 12 -15.85 -13.87 -2.60
N HIS A 13 -17.17 -13.75 -2.48
CA HIS A 13 -17.85 -13.22 -1.30
C HIS A 13 -18.89 -14.22 -0.80
N LEU A 14 -19.13 -14.24 0.51
CA LEU A 14 -20.17 -15.06 1.11
C LEU A 14 -21.50 -14.31 1.04
N ASN A 15 -22.47 -14.84 0.30
CA ASN A 15 -23.85 -14.37 0.31
C ASN A 15 -24.84 -15.54 0.25
N SER A 16 -25.76 -15.61 1.23
CA SER A 16 -26.77 -16.66 1.36
C SER A 16 -27.96 -16.52 0.39
N THR A 17 -28.15 -15.36 -0.25
CA THR A 17 -29.24 -15.12 -1.21
C THR A 17 -28.92 -15.64 -2.61
N GLY A 18 -27.66 -15.99 -2.88
CA GLY A 18 -27.22 -16.56 -4.15
C GLY A 18 -26.72 -15.51 -5.14
N CYS A 19 -26.18 -14.40 -4.66
CA CYS A 19 -25.44 -13.43 -5.46
C CYS A 19 -23.97 -13.81 -5.57
N ALA A 20 -23.35 -13.51 -6.71
CA ALA A 20 -21.94 -13.69 -7.03
C ALA A 20 -21.41 -12.35 -7.58
N ILE A 21 -20.30 -11.83 -7.06
CA ILE A 21 -19.66 -10.68 -7.69
C ILE A 21 -18.88 -11.24 -8.88
N ARG A 22 -19.04 -10.63 -10.04
CA ARG A 22 -18.23 -10.90 -11.23
C ARG A 22 -17.73 -9.57 -11.75
N CYS A 23 -16.80 -9.56 -12.70
CA CYS A 23 -16.54 -8.33 -13.42
C CYS A 23 -16.95 -8.47 -14.86
N THR A 24 -17.44 -7.37 -15.40
CA THR A 24 -17.79 -7.24 -16.81
C THR A 24 -16.92 -6.17 -17.45
N PRO A 25 -16.32 -6.46 -18.62
CA PRO A 25 -15.56 -5.48 -19.38
C PRO A 25 -16.35 -4.19 -19.57
N GLY A 26 -15.73 -3.05 -19.30
CA GLY A 26 -16.37 -1.73 -19.42
C GLY A 26 -17.32 -1.35 -18.29
N LYS A 27 -17.77 -2.29 -17.45
CA LYS A 27 -18.63 -2.01 -16.28
C LYS A 27 -17.93 -2.21 -14.94
N GLY A 28 -16.78 -2.87 -14.90
CA GLY A 28 -16.07 -3.15 -13.65
C GLY A 28 -16.72 -4.30 -12.88
N ARG A 29 -16.74 -4.24 -11.54
CA ARG A 29 -17.36 -5.27 -10.70
C ARG A 29 -18.88 -5.10 -10.70
N GLY A 30 -19.61 -6.19 -10.88
CA GLY A 30 -21.06 -6.27 -10.89
C GLY A 30 -21.58 -7.40 -10.02
N VAL A 31 -22.83 -7.33 -9.58
CA VAL A 31 -23.50 -8.41 -8.83
C VAL A 31 -24.29 -9.28 -9.81
N TYR A 32 -24.16 -10.60 -9.72
CA TYR A 32 -24.79 -11.57 -10.63
C TYR A 32 -25.52 -12.65 -9.85
N ALA A 33 -26.62 -13.16 -10.40
CA ALA A 33 -27.32 -14.29 -9.82
C ALA A 33 -26.50 -15.58 -10.02
N ALA A 34 -26.28 -16.36 -8.96
CA ALA A 34 -25.68 -17.70 -9.00
C ALA A 34 -26.73 -18.82 -9.10
N ARG A 35 -28.01 -18.48 -8.91
CA ARG A 35 -29.19 -19.36 -9.01
C ARG A 35 -30.42 -18.50 -9.38
N ASP A 36 -31.55 -19.14 -9.64
CA ASP A 36 -32.81 -18.41 -9.79
C ASP A 36 -33.15 -17.62 -8.53
N ILE A 37 -33.46 -16.33 -8.70
CA ILE A 37 -33.93 -15.44 -7.64
C ILE A 37 -35.34 -14.97 -8.01
N PRO A 38 -36.39 -15.30 -7.20
CA PRO A 38 -37.74 -14.84 -7.48
C PRO A 38 -37.87 -13.31 -7.51
N ALA A 39 -38.89 -12.81 -8.20
CA ALA A 39 -39.29 -11.41 -8.08
C ALA A 39 -39.60 -11.04 -6.62
N GLN A 40 -39.38 -9.76 -6.26
CA GLN A 40 -39.66 -9.21 -4.93
C GLN A 40 -38.83 -9.86 -3.79
N THR A 41 -37.62 -10.34 -4.11
CA THR A 41 -36.70 -10.91 -3.12
C THR A 41 -35.70 -9.86 -2.65
N VAL A 42 -35.54 -9.69 -1.34
CA VAL A 42 -34.46 -8.88 -0.76
C VAL A 42 -33.15 -9.63 -0.92
N VAL A 43 -32.22 -9.06 -1.68
CA VAL A 43 -30.94 -9.70 -2.03
C VAL A 43 -29.78 -9.20 -1.19
N GLU A 44 -29.90 -7.98 -0.65
CA GLU A 44 -28.88 -7.32 0.16
C GLU A 44 -29.49 -6.20 1.03
N ILE A 45 -28.98 -6.05 2.26
CA ILE A 45 -29.16 -4.86 3.08
C ILE A 45 -27.76 -4.38 3.45
N SER A 46 -27.29 -3.31 2.81
CA SER A 46 -25.96 -2.78 3.06
C SER A 46 -26.02 -1.62 4.08
N PRO A 47 -25.31 -1.71 5.22
CA PRO A 47 -25.10 -0.53 6.05
C PRO A 47 -24.30 0.51 5.25
N VAL A 48 -24.56 1.79 5.50
CA VAL A 48 -23.86 2.88 4.80
C VAL A 48 -22.91 3.63 5.70
N LEU A 49 -21.80 4.09 5.10
CA LEU A 49 -21.00 5.18 5.63
C LEU A 49 -21.50 6.48 5.00
N LEU A 50 -21.99 7.41 5.82
CA LEU A 50 -22.47 8.72 5.37
C LEU A 50 -21.33 9.74 5.39
N PHE A 51 -21.27 10.55 4.33
CA PHE A 51 -20.39 11.71 4.19
C PHE A 51 -21.25 12.95 4.11
N ASP A 52 -20.81 14.02 4.74
CA ASP A 52 -21.53 15.29 4.66
C ASP A 52 -21.51 15.85 3.23
N GLN A 53 -22.55 16.59 2.85
CA GLN A 53 -22.70 17.12 1.48
C GLN A 53 -21.49 17.96 1.07
N GLN A 54 -20.95 18.74 2.02
CA GLN A 54 -19.79 19.58 1.81
C GLN A 54 -18.50 18.75 1.67
N GLU A 55 -18.26 17.80 2.57
CA GLU A 55 -17.11 16.88 2.52
C GLU A 55 -17.07 16.10 1.19
N TYR A 56 -18.22 15.65 0.72
CA TYR A 56 -18.29 15.00 -0.58
C TYR A 56 -18.06 15.96 -1.74
N ALA A 57 -18.68 17.15 -1.73
CA ALA A 57 -18.53 18.11 -2.81
C ALA A 57 -17.08 18.63 -2.93
N GLU A 58 -16.37 18.78 -1.81
CA GLU A 58 -15.00 19.30 -1.81
C GLU A 58 -13.96 18.20 -2.06
N HIS A 59 -14.25 16.96 -1.65
CA HIS A 59 -13.26 15.89 -1.67
C HIS A 59 -13.79 14.59 -2.29
N GLY A 60 -14.90 14.06 -1.77
CA GLY A 60 -15.42 12.75 -2.18
C GLY A 60 -15.64 12.62 -3.69
N ARG A 61 -16.27 13.65 -4.30
CA ARG A 61 -16.62 13.69 -5.74
C ARG A 61 -15.43 13.68 -6.69
N HIS A 62 -14.24 14.03 -6.19
CA HIS A 62 -13.01 14.10 -6.97
C HIS A 62 -12.15 12.84 -6.85
N THR A 63 -12.61 11.86 -6.05
CA THR A 63 -11.96 10.56 -5.90
C THR A 63 -12.76 9.47 -6.58
N LEU A 64 -12.18 8.27 -6.66
CA LEU A 64 -12.91 7.09 -7.16
C LEU A 64 -14.19 6.80 -6.37
N LEU A 65 -14.35 7.30 -5.14
CA LEU A 65 -15.56 7.11 -4.33
C LEU A 65 -16.81 7.72 -4.98
N ASP A 66 -16.66 8.79 -5.77
CA ASP A 66 -17.77 9.45 -6.47
C ASP A 66 -18.64 8.48 -7.26
N HIS A 67 -18.00 7.44 -7.81
CA HIS A 67 -18.63 6.44 -8.65
C HIS A 67 -19.34 5.32 -7.89
N TYR A 68 -19.24 5.30 -6.56
CA TYR A 68 -19.72 4.22 -5.70
C TYR A 68 -20.67 4.70 -4.60
N THR A 69 -20.96 6.01 -4.55
CA THR A 69 -21.77 6.66 -3.51
C THR A 69 -23.18 7.00 -3.98
N PHE A 70 -24.14 6.95 -3.04
CA PHE A 70 -25.55 7.26 -3.25
C PHE A 70 -25.87 8.62 -2.65
N VAL A 71 -26.75 9.39 -3.30
CA VAL A 71 -27.26 10.65 -2.73
C VAL A 71 -28.34 10.33 -1.69
N TRP A 72 -28.12 10.78 -0.47
CA TRP A 72 -29.08 10.69 0.62
C TRP A 72 -30.13 11.80 0.54
N LYS A 73 -31.28 11.62 1.21
CA LYS A 73 -32.43 12.54 1.07
C LYS A 73 -32.14 13.97 1.53
N ASP A 74 -31.18 14.14 2.43
CA ASP A 74 -30.76 15.42 3.00
C ASP A 74 -29.53 16.01 2.28
N GLY A 75 -29.10 15.42 1.16
CA GLY A 75 -27.98 15.91 0.35
C GLY A 75 -26.62 15.32 0.72
N ARG A 76 -26.53 14.54 1.80
CA ARG A 76 -25.32 13.77 2.16
C ARG A 76 -25.07 12.65 1.16
N MET A 77 -23.84 12.13 1.13
CA MET A 77 -23.49 11.00 0.28
C MET A 77 -23.30 9.73 1.10
N ALA A 78 -23.64 8.57 0.55
CA ALA A 78 -23.63 7.31 1.27
C ALA A 78 -22.82 6.26 0.49
N LEU A 79 -21.76 5.69 1.09
CA LEU A 79 -21.07 4.52 0.56
C LEU A 79 -21.65 3.25 1.18
N ALA A 80 -22.18 2.34 0.37
CA ALA A 80 -22.68 1.07 0.85
C ALA A 80 -21.52 0.11 1.16
N LEU A 81 -21.42 -0.35 2.41
CA LEU A 81 -20.34 -1.21 2.89
C LEU A 81 -20.58 -2.71 2.65
N GLY A 82 -21.66 -3.04 1.93
CA GLY A 82 -22.00 -4.39 1.47
C GLY A 82 -21.93 -4.51 -0.05
N LEU A 83 -22.87 -5.24 -0.67
CA LEU A 83 -22.93 -5.36 -2.13
C LEU A 83 -23.48 -4.13 -2.85
N GLY A 84 -24.07 -3.19 -2.10
CA GLY A 84 -24.78 -2.03 -2.65
C GLY A 84 -23.99 -1.21 -3.66
N SER A 85 -22.70 -0.95 -3.39
CA SER A 85 -21.82 -0.19 -4.28
C SER A 85 -21.31 -1.01 -5.49
N LEU A 86 -21.63 -2.30 -5.57
CA LEU A 86 -21.21 -3.18 -6.67
C LEU A 86 -22.33 -3.49 -7.68
N PHE A 87 -23.55 -3.00 -7.48
CA PHE A 87 -24.63 -3.15 -8.48
C PHE A 87 -24.42 -2.14 -9.61
N ASN A 88 -24.15 -2.63 -10.82
CA ASN A 88 -23.91 -1.77 -11.99
C ASN A 88 -25.19 -1.10 -12.52
N HIS A 89 -25.00 -0.09 -13.38
CA HIS A 89 -26.09 0.63 -14.04
C HIS A 89 -26.75 -0.16 -15.17
N SER A 90 -28.08 -0.07 -15.29
CA SER A 90 -28.81 -0.32 -16.54
C SER A 90 -30.04 0.58 -16.66
N SER A 91 -30.40 0.96 -17.90
CA SER A 91 -31.63 1.71 -18.21
C SER A 91 -32.90 0.87 -18.08
N ALA A 92 -32.77 -0.46 -18.04
CA ALA A 92 -33.83 -1.42 -17.73
C ALA A 92 -33.45 -2.23 -16.47
N PRO A 93 -33.41 -1.60 -15.27
CA PRO A 93 -32.91 -2.25 -14.06
C PRO A 93 -33.83 -3.40 -13.62
N ASN A 94 -33.22 -4.44 -13.05
CA ASN A 94 -33.92 -5.61 -12.51
C ASN A 94 -33.85 -5.69 -10.97
N VAL A 95 -33.21 -4.70 -10.34
CA VAL A 95 -33.17 -4.47 -8.89
C VAL A 95 -33.57 -3.03 -8.59
N SER A 96 -34.47 -2.86 -7.62
CA SER A 96 -34.77 -1.57 -7.01
C SER A 96 -34.09 -1.47 -5.64
N TYR A 97 -33.87 -0.25 -5.17
CA TYR A 97 -33.35 -0.02 -3.83
C TYR A 97 -34.17 1.02 -3.07
N THR A 98 -34.13 0.92 -1.75
CA THR A 98 -34.79 1.86 -0.83
C THR A 98 -33.80 2.30 0.25
N LEU A 99 -33.79 3.60 0.57
CA LEU A 99 -32.96 4.17 1.62
C LEU A 99 -33.71 4.14 2.94
N ASP A 100 -33.14 3.51 3.96
CA ASP A 100 -33.65 3.50 5.33
C ASP A 100 -32.83 4.45 6.20
N THR A 101 -33.42 5.61 6.53
CA THR A 101 -32.79 6.65 7.34
C THR A 101 -32.81 6.35 8.83
N ALA A 102 -33.63 5.40 9.30
CA ALA A 102 -33.68 5.04 10.71
C ALA A 102 -32.54 4.08 11.09
N THR A 103 -32.14 3.22 10.14
CA THR A 103 -31.10 2.22 10.34
C THR A 103 -29.80 2.52 9.59
N GLU A 104 -29.74 3.64 8.86
CA GLU A 104 -28.61 4.05 8.00
C GLU A 104 -28.16 2.91 7.09
N SER A 105 -29.10 2.40 6.29
CA SER A 105 -28.85 1.29 5.38
C SER A 105 -29.60 1.44 4.05
N ILE A 106 -29.15 0.68 3.04
CA ILE A 106 -29.81 0.58 1.74
C ILE A 106 -30.24 -0.86 1.52
N CYS A 107 -31.54 -1.06 1.27
CA CYS A 107 -32.15 -2.36 1.01
C CYS A 107 -32.39 -2.54 -0.49
N TYR A 108 -31.90 -3.63 -1.07
CA TYR A 108 -31.96 -3.95 -2.49
C TYR A 108 -32.90 -5.13 -2.74
N THR A 109 -33.89 -4.96 -3.63
CA THR A 109 -34.97 -5.93 -3.91
C THR A 109 -35.12 -6.18 -5.40
N THR A 110 -35.26 -7.43 -5.83
CA THR A 110 -35.47 -7.77 -7.25
C THR A 110 -36.84 -7.29 -7.74
N SER A 111 -36.91 -6.63 -8.90
CA SER A 111 -38.18 -6.14 -9.47
C SER A 111 -38.93 -7.22 -10.26
N ARG A 112 -38.19 -8.19 -10.80
CA ARG A 112 -38.69 -9.39 -11.50
C ARG A 112 -37.84 -10.61 -11.12
N SER A 113 -38.25 -11.79 -11.55
CA SER A 113 -37.44 -12.99 -11.40
C SER A 113 -36.14 -12.88 -12.21
N ILE A 114 -35.04 -13.34 -11.63
CA ILE A 114 -33.67 -13.25 -12.17
C ILE A 114 -33.15 -14.67 -12.38
N GLN A 115 -32.74 -14.99 -13.61
CA GLN A 115 -32.16 -16.28 -13.94
C GLN A 115 -30.68 -16.37 -13.52
N PRO A 116 -30.14 -17.58 -13.30
CA PRO A 116 -28.73 -17.77 -13.03
C PRO A 116 -27.85 -17.13 -14.12
N GLY A 117 -26.87 -16.34 -13.71
CA GLY A 117 -25.94 -15.66 -14.58
C GLY A 117 -26.39 -14.29 -15.08
N GLU A 118 -27.63 -13.86 -14.85
CA GLU A 118 -28.04 -12.48 -15.10
C GLU A 118 -27.33 -11.51 -14.13
N GLU A 119 -26.94 -10.34 -14.64
CA GLU A 119 -26.44 -9.23 -13.82
C GLU A 119 -27.61 -8.56 -13.11
N LEU A 120 -27.45 -8.32 -11.81
CA LEU A 120 -28.33 -7.50 -11.01
C LEU A 120 -27.87 -6.06 -11.18
N CYS A 121 -28.72 -5.24 -11.80
CA CYS A 121 -28.45 -3.85 -12.10
C CYS A 121 -29.48 -2.94 -11.47
N ILE A 122 -29.02 -1.78 -11.00
CA ILE A 122 -29.85 -0.70 -10.51
C ILE A 122 -29.81 0.48 -11.49
N PHE A 123 -30.72 1.43 -11.33
CA PHE A 123 -30.72 2.66 -12.11
C PHE A 123 -29.98 3.77 -11.34
N TYR A 124 -29.03 4.44 -12.00
CA TYR A 124 -28.20 5.50 -11.42
C TYR A 124 -28.77 6.90 -11.69
N GLY A 125 -29.75 7.03 -12.59
CA GLY A 125 -30.23 8.33 -13.09
C GLY A 125 -29.95 8.53 -14.58
N HIS A 126 -30.40 9.66 -15.12
CA HIS A 126 -30.30 10.00 -16.54
C HIS A 126 -29.01 10.76 -16.93
N LYS A 127 -28.22 11.22 -15.96
CA LYS A 127 -26.92 11.87 -16.17
C LYS A 127 -25.82 10.91 -15.71
N LEU A 128 -25.22 10.20 -16.65
CA LEU A 128 -24.13 9.27 -16.39
C LEU A 128 -22.80 9.95 -16.68
N TRP A 129 -21.78 9.68 -15.87
CA TRP A 129 -20.40 10.14 -16.06
C TRP A 129 -19.55 9.14 -16.87
N PHE A 130 -20.19 8.14 -17.46
CA PHE A 130 -19.62 7.15 -18.38
C PHE A 130 -20.63 6.82 -19.48
N GLU A 131 -20.15 6.34 -20.63
CA GLU A 131 -21.02 5.85 -21.68
C GLU A 131 -21.60 4.48 -21.28
N PRO A 132 -22.93 4.33 -21.16
CA PRO A 132 -23.52 3.06 -20.81
C PRO A 132 -23.22 2.04 -21.92
N VAL A 133 -22.59 0.92 -21.56
CA VAL A 133 -22.20 -0.15 -22.50
C VAL A 133 -23.43 -0.82 -23.17
N ASP A 134 -24.65 -0.50 -22.74
CA ASP A 134 -25.90 -1.06 -23.24
C ASP A 134 -26.43 -0.37 -24.53
N VAL A 135 -25.72 0.60 -25.13
CA VAL A 135 -26.15 1.23 -26.41
C VAL A 135 -25.42 0.66 -27.62
N GLY A 136 -25.96 -0.44 -28.15
CA GLY A 136 -25.83 -0.77 -29.56
C GLY A 136 -26.63 0.22 -30.42
N ALA A 137 -25.93 0.98 -31.27
CA ALA A 137 -26.40 1.56 -32.53
C ALA A 137 -27.64 2.49 -32.51
N ALA A 138 -27.48 3.73 -32.02
CA ALA A 138 -28.11 4.97 -32.49
C ALA A 138 -27.71 6.05 -31.46
N VAL A 139 -26.85 7.04 -31.72
CA VAL A 139 -26.98 8.11 -32.71
C VAL A 139 -25.57 8.70 -32.89
N ARG A 140 -25.04 8.62 -34.11
CA ARG A 140 -23.88 9.42 -34.55
C ARG A 140 -24.40 10.79 -34.96
N ASN A 141 -23.86 11.86 -34.39
CA ASN A 141 -23.47 13.12 -35.02
C ASN A 141 -23.51 14.27 -34.00
N ALA A 142 -22.37 14.96 -33.82
CA ALA A 142 -22.24 16.38 -34.18
C ALA A 142 -20.98 17.05 -33.53
N VAL A 143 -19.97 17.31 -34.39
CA VAL A 143 -19.02 18.48 -34.45
C VAL A 143 -18.08 18.70 -33.24
N SER A 144 -16.73 18.65 -33.28
CA SER A 144 -15.60 18.99 -34.19
C SER A 144 -15.04 20.43 -34.10
N ASN A 145 -13.68 20.49 -34.08
CA ASN A 145 -12.69 21.50 -34.57
C ASN A 145 -11.69 22.01 -33.49
N GLU A 146 -10.37 21.69 -33.59
CA GLU A 146 -9.23 22.38 -34.30
C GLU A 146 -8.70 23.58 -33.50
N GLU A 147 -7.42 23.99 -33.36
CA GLU A 147 -6.05 23.73 -33.89
C GLU A 147 -5.09 24.62 -33.03
N ASP A 148 -3.85 24.23 -32.63
CA ASP A 148 -2.50 24.71 -33.08
C ASP A 148 -1.66 24.94 -31.78
N ASP A 149 -0.33 24.77 -31.64
CA ASP A 149 0.78 25.24 -32.47
C ASP A 149 2.14 24.55 -32.11
N LYS A 150 3.15 24.69 -32.98
CA LYS A 150 4.44 23.92 -33.04
C LYS A 150 5.71 24.76 -32.79
N ALA A 151 6.84 24.04 -32.60
CA ALA A 151 8.27 24.36 -32.90
C ALA A 151 9.18 24.88 -31.73
N LEU A 152 10.46 24.50 -31.54
CA LEU A 152 11.46 23.65 -32.23
C LEU A 152 12.73 23.45 -31.31
N ALA A 153 13.31 22.23 -31.34
CA ALA A 153 14.75 21.81 -31.43
C ALA A 153 15.88 22.46 -30.59
N ASP A 154 17.00 21.85 -30.17
CA ASP A 154 17.69 20.53 -30.10
C ASP A 154 18.79 20.76 -29.00
N ASP A 155 19.32 19.83 -28.20
CA ASP A 155 20.40 18.87 -28.54
C ASP A 155 20.87 18.14 -27.24
N GLU A 156 21.68 17.09 -27.41
CA GLU A 156 21.87 15.87 -26.61
C GLU A 156 22.52 15.88 -25.19
N ALA A 157 22.13 14.83 -24.44
CA ALA A 157 22.85 13.98 -23.47
C ALA A 157 23.22 14.49 -22.07
N LEU A 158 22.49 14.01 -21.05
CA LEU A 158 23.03 13.58 -19.75
C LEU A 158 22.24 12.39 -19.18
N ALA A 159 22.98 11.36 -18.75
CA ALA A 159 22.53 10.44 -17.74
C ALA A 159 22.46 11.20 -16.41
N ASP A 160 21.36 11.04 -15.67
CA ASP A 160 21.29 11.46 -14.27
C ASP A 160 20.25 10.62 -13.51
N ASP A 161 20.56 10.43 -12.25
CA ASP A 161 20.20 9.37 -11.34
C ASP A 161 19.19 9.90 -10.35
N GLY A 162 17.98 9.32 -10.36
CA GLY A 162 16.91 9.65 -9.41
C GLY A 162 17.21 9.12 -8.00
N PHE A 163 18.21 9.69 -7.34
CA PHE A 163 18.55 9.49 -5.94
C PHE A 163 18.34 10.82 -5.20
N GLY A 164 17.16 11.01 -4.61
CA GLY A 164 16.86 12.12 -3.71
C GLY A 164 16.44 11.57 -2.35
N GLY A 165 16.83 12.14 -1.21
CA GLY A 165 17.71 13.27 -0.93
C GLY A 165 18.08 13.17 0.55
N LEU A 166 19.36 13.40 0.88
CA LEU A 166 19.88 13.71 2.23
C LEU A 166 21.27 14.35 2.09
N ALA A 167 21.40 15.30 1.17
CA ALA A 167 22.55 16.20 1.11
C ALA A 167 22.10 17.53 1.70
N GLY A 168 22.25 17.66 3.01
CA GLY A 168 21.85 18.84 3.77
C GLY A 168 21.14 18.47 5.06
N LEU A 169 21.86 18.53 6.18
CA LEU A 169 21.27 18.66 7.50
C LEU A 169 21.75 20.00 8.03
N ALA A 170 20.91 21.03 7.93
CA ALA A 170 21.15 22.30 8.59
C ALA A 170 21.00 22.11 10.10
N VAL A 171 22.07 22.44 10.82
CA VAL A 171 22.12 22.49 12.28
C VAL A 171 21.50 23.82 12.72
N GLU A 172 20.26 23.80 13.21
CA GLU A 172 19.73 24.95 13.94
C GLU A 172 20.10 24.84 15.42
N GLU A 173 21.11 25.62 15.84
CA GLU A 173 21.43 25.88 17.24
C GLU A 173 20.33 26.74 17.89
N ASN A 174 19.32 26.11 18.48
CA ASN A 174 18.48 26.80 19.46
C ASN A 174 19.11 26.71 20.85
N ALA A 175 19.61 27.87 21.30
CA ALA A 175 20.26 28.06 22.58
C ALA A 175 19.26 27.88 23.74
N MET A 176 19.41 26.79 24.49
CA MET A 176 18.92 26.66 25.86
C MET A 176 20.05 26.16 26.76
N GLY A 177 20.54 27.08 27.60
CA GLY A 177 21.64 26.84 28.52
C GLY A 177 21.23 25.95 29.69
N ALA A 178 21.84 24.77 29.78
CA ALA A 178 22.16 24.10 31.02
C ALA A 178 23.33 23.16 30.75
N LYS A 179 24.34 23.18 31.64
CA LYS A 179 25.51 22.30 31.59
C LYS A 179 25.09 20.88 31.92
N ASP A 180 24.54 20.14 30.96
CA ASP A 180 24.22 18.73 31.12
C ASP A 180 25.40 17.87 30.67
N GLU A 181 25.87 17.01 31.56
CA GLU A 181 26.89 16.00 31.26
C GLU A 181 26.39 15.08 30.14
N ASP A 182 27.12 15.04 29.03
CA ASP A 182 26.72 14.38 27.80
C ASP A 182 26.72 12.85 27.95
N VAL A 183 25.53 12.28 28.06
CA VAL A 183 25.26 10.90 28.50
C VAL A 183 25.76 9.84 27.52
N LEU A 184 25.74 10.16 26.22
CA LEU A 184 26.27 9.27 25.18
C LEU A 184 27.79 9.42 25.03
N GLY A 185 28.38 10.45 25.64
CA GLY A 185 29.78 10.81 25.45
C GLY A 185 30.01 11.60 24.15
N PRO A 186 31.28 11.90 23.83
CA PRO A 186 31.64 12.59 22.59
C PRO A 186 31.19 11.77 21.38
N CYS A 187 30.79 12.46 20.30
CA CYS A 187 30.34 11.79 19.09
C CYS A 187 31.57 11.23 18.35
N PRO A 188 31.64 9.91 18.09
CA PRO A 188 32.80 9.31 17.43
C PRO A 188 32.88 9.65 15.93
N TYR A 189 31.89 10.35 15.39
CA TYR A 189 31.76 10.72 13.98
C TYR A 189 31.99 12.23 13.74
N ASP A 190 32.47 12.96 14.74
CA ASP A 190 32.76 14.40 14.64
C ASP A 190 33.95 14.68 13.72
N GLU A 191 34.94 13.78 13.70
CA GLU A 191 36.14 13.90 12.87
C GLU A 191 36.05 13.01 11.62
N GLY A 192 36.61 13.51 10.51
CA GLY A 192 36.75 12.78 9.25
C GLY A 192 35.78 13.22 8.15
N ASP A 193 35.90 12.59 6.98
CA ASP A 193 35.08 12.89 5.80
C ASP A 193 33.60 12.52 6.06
N SER A 194 32.70 13.45 5.79
CA SER A 194 31.25 13.27 5.98
C SER A 194 30.64 12.28 5.01
N ASP A 195 31.22 12.15 3.82
CA ASP A 195 30.68 11.36 2.72
C ASP A 195 31.23 9.92 2.73
N GLU A 196 32.16 9.63 3.65
CA GLU A 196 32.68 8.29 3.88
C GLU A 196 31.55 7.33 4.23
N VAL A 197 31.38 6.29 3.41
CA VAL A 197 30.42 5.23 3.66
C VAL A 197 30.95 4.30 4.75
N LEU A 198 30.19 4.15 5.82
CA LEU A 198 30.46 3.26 6.93
C LEU A 198 29.88 1.87 6.68
N GLU A 199 30.56 0.86 7.20
CA GLU A 199 30.03 -0.50 7.30
C GLU A 199 29.02 -0.60 8.45
N ASP A 200 28.10 -1.57 8.39
CA ASP A 200 27.06 -1.77 9.41
C ASP A 200 27.64 -1.96 10.84
N GLU A 201 28.86 -2.50 10.93
CA GLU A 201 29.56 -2.72 12.20
C GLU A 201 30.00 -1.41 12.87
N ASP A 202 30.26 -0.36 12.08
CA ASP A 202 30.74 0.94 12.52
C ASP A 202 29.61 1.93 12.83
N LEU A 203 28.36 1.57 12.53
CA LEU A 203 27.18 2.36 12.88
C LEU A 203 26.94 2.40 14.40
N PRO A 204 26.29 3.45 14.95
CA PRO A 204 26.03 3.55 16.38
C PRO A 204 24.88 2.66 16.86
N PHE A 205 24.22 1.96 15.94
CA PHE A 205 23.15 1.00 16.19
C PHE A 205 23.38 -0.27 15.36
N THR A 206 22.66 -1.33 15.70
CA THR A 206 22.65 -2.59 14.96
C THR A 206 21.28 -2.78 14.32
N TRP A 207 21.25 -3.07 13.02
CA TRP A 207 20.01 -3.42 12.32
C TRP A 207 19.51 -4.79 12.76
N LEU A 208 18.25 -4.85 13.18
CA LEU A 208 17.55 -6.11 13.42
C LEU A 208 17.27 -6.80 12.08
N LYS A 209 17.72 -8.05 11.95
CA LYS A 209 17.52 -8.86 10.74
C LYS A 209 16.25 -9.69 10.88
N PRO A 210 15.38 -9.73 9.85
CA PRO A 210 14.23 -10.61 9.89
C PRO A 210 14.70 -12.06 10.04
N PRO A 211 13.95 -12.91 10.76
CA PRO A 211 14.25 -14.33 10.81
C PRO A 211 14.25 -14.91 9.39
N PRO A 212 15.15 -15.87 9.07
CA PRO A 212 15.15 -16.51 7.77
C PRO A 212 13.79 -17.17 7.51
N GLU A 213 13.19 -16.91 6.35
CA GLU A 213 11.99 -17.61 5.88
C GLU A 213 12.38 -19.06 5.54
N GLU A 214 12.32 -19.98 6.50
CA GLU A 214 12.48 -21.42 6.26
C GLU A 214 11.15 -22.01 5.75
N GLU A 215 11.07 -22.31 4.44
CA GLU A 215 9.97 -23.04 3.85
C GLU A 215 10.18 -24.56 4.07
N GLU A 216 9.36 -25.19 4.92
CA GLU A 216 9.38 -26.64 5.19
C GLU A 216 8.64 -27.46 4.10
N PRO A 217 9.01 -28.74 3.83
CA PRO A 217 8.28 -29.61 2.90
C PRO A 217 6.81 -29.78 3.33
N GLY A 218 5.87 -29.26 2.53
CA GLY A 218 4.43 -29.25 2.82
C GLY A 218 3.84 -27.88 3.15
N SER A 219 4.68 -26.88 3.42
CA SER A 219 4.26 -25.47 3.61
C SER A 219 4.09 -24.69 2.30
N VAL A 220 4.54 -25.27 1.17
CA VAL A 220 4.52 -24.61 -0.14
C VAL A 220 3.08 -24.44 -0.61
N ARG A 221 2.60 -23.19 -0.61
CA ARG A 221 1.28 -22.84 -1.14
C ARG A 221 1.21 -23.14 -2.63
N THR A 222 0.21 -23.92 -3.04
CA THR A 222 0.00 -24.30 -4.44
C THR A 222 -1.27 -23.70 -5.03
N ILE A 223 -1.30 -23.55 -6.36
CA ILE A 223 -2.48 -23.27 -7.17
C ILE A 223 -2.68 -24.38 -8.19
N GLN A 224 -3.91 -24.60 -8.66
CA GLN A 224 -4.17 -25.53 -9.75
C GLN A 224 -3.85 -24.89 -11.10
N ALA A 225 -3.12 -25.61 -11.96
CA ALA A 225 -2.83 -25.18 -13.31
C ALA A 225 -3.09 -26.29 -14.33
N TRP A 226 -3.61 -25.90 -15.49
CA TRP A 226 -3.85 -26.76 -16.63
C TRP A 226 -2.57 -27.06 -17.39
N VAL A 227 -2.44 -28.33 -17.74
CA VAL A 227 -1.28 -28.91 -18.39
C VAL A 227 -1.76 -29.84 -19.50
N VAL A 228 -0.98 -29.92 -20.57
CA VAL A 228 -1.16 -30.91 -21.64
C VAL A 228 0.15 -31.62 -21.94
N ASP A 229 0.05 -32.88 -22.34
CA ASP A 229 1.20 -33.63 -22.78
C ASP A 229 1.40 -33.44 -24.30
N ILE A 230 2.66 -33.21 -24.66
CA ILE A 230 3.19 -33.16 -26.01
C ILE A 230 3.83 -34.54 -26.27
N PRO A 231 3.20 -35.39 -27.11
CA PRO A 231 3.70 -36.75 -27.35
C PRO A 231 5.02 -36.79 -28.12
N ASP A 232 5.25 -35.83 -29.02
CA ASP A 232 6.49 -35.70 -29.80
C ASP A 232 7.17 -34.34 -29.53
N PRO A 233 8.39 -34.33 -28.95
CA PRO A 233 9.15 -33.11 -28.67
C PRO A 233 9.34 -32.17 -29.87
N ARG A 234 9.32 -32.67 -31.11
CA ARG A 234 9.43 -31.83 -32.33
C ARG A 234 8.27 -30.85 -32.47
N ARG A 235 7.16 -31.11 -31.80
CA ARG A 235 5.94 -30.29 -31.82
C ARG A 235 5.94 -29.18 -30.77
N THR A 236 6.91 -29.16 -29.86
CA THR A 236 7.01 -28.18 -28.77
C THR A 236 7.00 -26.74 -29.27
N GLY A 237 7.71 -26.43 -30.36
CA GLY A 237 7.72 -25.08 -30.93
C GLY A 237 6.35 -24.66 -31.46
N ARG A 238 5.60 -25.59 -32.07
CA ARG A 238 4.24 -25.34 -32.57
C ARG A 238 3.26 -25.14 -31.42
N ALA A 239 3.38 -25.95 -30.37
CA ALA A 239 2.55 -25.85 -29.16
C ALA A 239 2.82 -24.57 -28.35
N LEU A 240 4.09 -24.14 -28.21
CA LEU A 240 4.45 -22.86 -27.58
C LEU A 240 4.00 -21.66 -28.41
N LYS A 241 4.12 -21.73 -29.74
CA LYS A 241 3.60 -20.70 -30.62
C LYS A 241 2.08 -20.58 -30.49
N TRP A 242 1.37 -21.70 -30.52
CA TRP A 242 -0.07 -21.72 -30.25
C TRP A 242 -0.39 -21.16 -28.87
N LEU A 243 0.36 -21.55 -27.83
CA LEU A 243 0.12 -21.06 -26.47
C LEU A 243 0.25 -19.53 -26.41
N LYS A 244 1.27 -18.97 -27.07
CA LYS A 244 1.47 -17.52 -27.18
C LYS A 244 0.34 -16.85 -27.99
N ASP A 245 -0.03 -17.44 -29.13
CA ASP A 245 -1.08 -16.92 -30.02
C ASP A 245 -2.48 -17.03 -29.38
N SER A 246 -2.69 -18.03 -28.52
CA SER A 246 -3.94 -18.28 -27.80
C SER A 246 -4.20 -17.30 -26.65
N LYS A 247 -3.22 -16.46 -26.31
CA LYS A 247 -3.24 -15.51 -25.17
C LYS A 247 -3.57 -16.18 -23.80
N LEU A 248 -3.44 -17.50 -23.69
CA LEU A 248 -3.60 -18.22 -22.42
C LEU A 248 -2.50 -17.85 -21.40
N GLU A 249 -1.32 -17.42 -21.89
CA GLU A 249 -0.20 -16.99 -21.06
C GLU A 249 -0.47 -15.67 -20.35
N SER A 250 -0.92 -14.63 -21.05
CA SER A 250 -1.20 -13.31 -20.46
C SER A 250 -2.35 -13.38 -19.44
N ALA A 251 -3.30 -14.29 -19.67
CA ALA A 251 -4.37 -14.62 -18.73
C ALA A 251 -3.89 -15.35 -17.44
N SER A 252 -2.61 -15.68 -17.30
CA SER A 252 -2.09 -16.32 -16.09
C SER A 252 -0.66 -15.89 -15.71
N GLU A 253 -0.11 -14.87 -16.37
CA GLU A 253 1.29 -14.45 -16.24
C GLU A 253 1.66 -13.98 -14.84
N ALA A 254 0.81 -13.18 -14.19
CA ALA A 254 1.01 -12.78 -12.79
C ALA A 254 1.00 -13.96 -11.79
N ALA A 255 0.41 -15.11 -12.17
CA ALA A 255 0.27 -16.28 -11.31
C ALA A 255 1.22 -17.44 -11.66
N LEU A 256 1.74 -17.50 -12.89
CA LEU A 256 2.58 -18.60 -13.39
C LEU A 256 3.89 -18.10 -14.02
N GLY A 257 4.18 -16.81 -14.01
CA GLY A 257 5.38 -16.22 -14.63
C GLY A 257 6.69 -16.67 -13.98
N HIS A 258 6.64 -17.09 -12.71
CA HIS A 258 7.77 -17.70 -12.02
C HIS A 258 7.99 -19.18 -12.36
N LEU A 259 7.14 -19.80 -13.19
CA LEU A 259 7.24 -21.22 -13.56
C LEU A 259 7.71 -21.39 -15.01
N LYS A 260 8.52 -22.43 -15.27
CA LYS A 260 8.91 -22.79 -16.63
C LYS A 260 7.74 -23.44 -17.35
N ARG A 261 7.57 -23.12 -18.63
CA ARG A 261 6.44 -23.60 -19.44
C ARG A 261 6.51 -25.07 -19.81
N ILE A 262 7.70 -25.64 -19.94
CA ILE A 262 7.90 -27.03 -20.33
C ILE A 262 8.49 -27.82 -19.16
N ARG A 263 7.86 -28.94 -18.85
CA ARG A 263 8.41 -29.99 -17.98
C ARG A 263 8.65 -31.24 -18.81
N LYS A 264 9.91 -31.64 -18.97
CA LYS A 264 10.26 -32.88 -19.68
C LYS A 264 9.95 -34.09 -18.80
N HIS A 265 9.36 -35.14 -19.37
CA HIS A 265 9.07 -36.38 -18.66
C HIS A 265 9.29 -37.60 -19.58
N GLY A 266 10.53 -38.10 -19.60
CA GLY A 266 10.90 -39.24 -20.46
C GLY A 266 10.76 -38.91 -21.96
N PRO A 267 10.03 -39.72 -22.76
CA PRO A 267 9.85 -39.47 -24.19
C PRO A 267 8.87 -38.35 -24.51
N THR A 268 8.08 -37.90 -23.53
CA THR A 268 7.05 -36.86 -23.69
C THR A 268 7.41 -35.59 -22.92
N SER A 269 6.75 -34.48 -23.24
CA SER A 269 6.91 -33.20 -22.52
C SER A 269 5.56 -32.64 -22.12
N ALA A 270 5.44 -32.15 -20.90
CA ALA A 270 4.24 -31.49 -20.41
C ALA A 270 4.37 -29.97 -20.60
N LEU A 271 3.34 -29.35 -21.17
CA LEU A 271 3.23 -27.91 -21.40
C LEU A 271 2.24 -27.31 -20.40
N LEU A 272 2.73 -26.35 -19.60
CA LEU A 272 1.93 -25.55 -18.68
C LEU A 272 1.15 -24.49 -19.48
N LEU A 273 -0.18 -24.50 -19.34
CA LEU A 273 -1.08 -23.67 -20.12
C LEU A 273 -1.58 -22.44 -19.36
N THR A 274 -2.30 -22.65 -18.25
CA THR A 274 -2.93 -21.57 -17.48
C THR A 274 -3.38 -22.02 -16.10
N ALA A 275 -3.56 -21.09 -15.16
CA ALA A 275 -4.14 -21.34 -13.82
C ALA A 275 -5.65 -21.06 -13.75
N GLY A 276 -6.31 -20.89 -14.91
CA GLY A 276 -7.74 -20.60 -14.98
C GLY A 276 -8.63 -21.76 -14.51
N PRO A 277 -9.89 -21.50 -14.12
CA PRO A 277 -10.80 -22.53 -13.64
C PRO A 277 -11.33 -23.46 -14.76
N VAL A 278 -11.12 -23.09 -16.02
CA VAL A 278 -11.66 -23.80 -17.20
C VAL A 278 -10.55 -24.49 -17.96
N ALA A 279 -10.80 -25.74 -18.34
CA ALA A 279 -9.91 -26.51 -19.20
C ALA A 279 -9.76 -25.81 -20.56
N PRO A 280 -8.53 -25.44 -20.97
CA PRO A 280 -8.33 -24.79 -22.26
C PRO A 280 -8.68 -25.75 -23.40
N THR A 281 -9.45 -25.27 -24.37
CA THR A 281 -9.77 -26.05 -25.57
C THR A 281 -8.55 -26.13 -26.47
N ILE A 282 -8.12 -27.35 -26.76
CA ILE A 282 -6.95 -27.58 -27.58
C ILE A 282 -7.39 -27.85 -29.02
N PRO A 283 -6.87 -27.12 -30.01
CA PRO A 283 -7.07 -27.42 -31.41
C PRO A 283 -6.65 -28.85 -31.77
N ALA A 284 -7.52 -29.57 -32.47
CA ALA A 284 -7.28 -30.96 -32.84
C ALA A 284 -6.07 -31.14 -33.77
N ASP A 285 -5.70 -30.10 -34.53
CA ASP A 285 -4.55 -30.11 -35.44
C ASP A 285 -3.20 -30.16 -34.70
N LEU A 286 -3.16 -29.75 -33.42
CA LEU A 286 -1.94 -29.77 -32.60
C LEU A 286 -1.60 -31.16 -32.08
N GLU A 287 -2.54 -32.11 -32.14
CA GLU A 287 -2.34 -33.51 -31.73
C GLU A 287 -1.71 -33.63 -30.31
N LEU A 288 -2.22 -32.85 -29.36
CA LEU A 288 -1.83 -32.90 -27.95
C LEU A 288 -2.80 -33.79 -27.15
N SER A 289 -2.42 -34.18 -25.93
CA SER A 289 -3.33 -34.88 -25.03
C SER A 289 -4.52 -34.02 -24.60
N ALA A 290 -5.53 -34.64 -24.01
CA ALA A 290 -6.54 -33.90 -23.26
C ALA A 290 -5.88 -33.11 -22.10
N PRO A 291 -6.39 -31.91 -21.80
CA PRO A 291 -5.86 -31.08 -20.71
C PRO A 291 -6.25 -31.66 -19.35
N TYR A 292 -5.33 -31.58 -18.39
CA TYR A 292 -5.54 -32.00 -17.00
C TYR A 292 -4.93 -30.99 -16.03
N THR A 293 -5.34 -31.03 -14.76
CA THR A 293 -4.86 -30.09 -13.73
C THR A 293 -3.72 -30.69 -12.89
N VAL A 294 -2.75 -29.84 -12.54
CA VAL A 294 -1.65 -30.16 -11.64
C VAL A 294 -1.49 -29.06 -10.60
N SER A 295 -1.19 -29.42 -9.36
CA SER A 295 -0.79 -28.46 -8.31
C SER A 295 0.61 -27.91 -8.58
N VAL A 296 0.72 -26.60 -8.77
CA VAL A 296 2.00 -25.91 -9.02
C VAL A 296 2.25 -24.84 -7.95
N PRO A 297 3.51 -24.44 -7.68
CA PRO A 297 3.81 -23.41 -6.69
C PRO A 297 3.13 -22.07 -6.99
N ALA A 298 2.55 -21.43 -5.97
CA ALA A 298 1.85 -20.14 -6.09
C ALA A 298 2.79 -18.92 -6.14
N SER A 299 4.06 -19.08 -5.76
CA SER A 299 5.06 -18.01 -5.70
C SER A 299 6.43 -18.46 -6.18
N ALA A 300 7.28 -17.49 -6.55
CA ALA A 300 8.65 -17.75 -6.95
C ALA A 300 9.49 -18.34 -5.80
N ALA A 301 10.57 -19.05 -6.17
CA ALA A 301 11.56 -19.51 -5.21
C ALA A 301 12.55 -18.38 -4.88
N LEU A 302 12.65 -18.04 -3.59
CA LEU A 302 13.50 -16.94 -3.10
C LEU A 302 14.83 -17.44 -2.50
N THR A 303 14.91 -18.73 -2.13
CA THR A 303 16.11 -19.38 -1.58
C THR A 303 16.41 -20.69 -2.34
N PRO A 304 17.66 -21.20 -2.30
CA PRO A 304 17.99 -22.49 -2.93
C PRO A 304 17.18 -23.69 -2.37
N PRO A 305 16.93 -23.81 -1.05
CA PRO A 305 16.03 -24.85 -0.52
C PRO A 305 14.58 -24.71 -1.02
N SER A 306 14.02 -23.49 -1.03
CA SER A 306 12.69 -23.19 -1.59
C SER A 306 12.62 -23.58 -3.08
N LEU A 307 13.71 -23.34 -3.83
CA LEU A 307 13.81 -23.73 -5.23
C LEU A 307 13.75 -25.25 -5.42
N ALA A 308 14.46 -26.02 -4.59
CA ALA A 308 14.44 -27.48 -4.65
C ALA A 308 13.03 -28.03 -4.39
N LEU A 309 12.36 -27.53 -3.34
CA LEU A 309 10.98 -27.93 -2.99
C LEU A 309 9.96 -27.55 -4.07
N LYS A 310 9.98 -26.30 -4.56
CA LYS A 310 9.06 -25.82 -5.58
C LYS A 310 9.29 -26.49 -6.93
N THR A 311 10.56 -26.76 -7.29
CA THR A 311 10.92 -27.47 -8.52
C THR A 311 10.43 -28.92 -8.54
N ALA A 312 10.32 -29.56 -7.37
CA ALA A 312 9.76 -30.91 -7.25
C ALA A 312 8.27 -30.96 -7.63
N LEU A 313 7.51 -29.86 -7.41
CA LEU A 313 6.12 -29.73 -7.84
C LEU A 313 6.04 -29.34 -9.32
N TRP A 314 6.75 -28.29 -9.71
CA TRP A 314 6.85 -27.84 -11.10
C TRP A 314 8.15 -27.05 -11.33
N PRO A 315 8.85 -27.23 -12.46
CA PRO A 315 10.07 -26.48 -12.74
C PRO A 315 9.88 -24.96 -12.56
N THR A 316 10.58 -24.39 -11.60
CA THR A 316 10.41 -23.00 -11.13
C THR A 316 11.67 -22.17 -11.44
N ASN A 317 11.49 -20.90 -11.75
CA ASN A 317 12.59 -19.95 -11.90
C ASN A 317 13.06 -19.46 -10.53
N TYR A 318 14.38 -19.41 -10.34
CA TYR A 318 14.97 -18.84 -9.14
C TYR A 318 15.10 -17.32 -9.31
N THR A 319 14.47 -16.56 -8.42
CA THR A 319 14.52 -15.10 -8.45
C THR A 319 14.86 -14.59 -7.06
N PRO A 320 16.14 -14.64 -6.66
CA PRO A 320 16.55 -14.13 -5.34
C PRO A 320 16.16 -12.64 -5.23
N ARG A 321 15.58 -12.24 -4.09
CA ARG A 321 15.21 -10.84 -3.86
C ARG A 321 16.48 -9.98 -3.92
N LYS A 322 16.53 -9.05 -4.88
CA LYS A 322 17.55 -8.00 -4.95
C LYS A 322 17.10 -6.67 -4.30
N LYS A 323 15.94 -6.64 -3.63
CA LYS A 323 15.29 -5.37 -3.23
C LYS A 323 15.85 -4.72 -1.96
N ASP A 324 16.70 -5.42 -1.22
CA ASP A 324 17.28 -4.93 0.03
C ASP A 324 18.80 -4.87 -0.07
N ALA A 325 19.34 -4.12 -1.05
CA ALA A 325 20.70 -3.64 -0.88
C ALA A 325 20.66 -2.69 0.32
N PRO A 326 21.38 -2.95 1.43
CA PRO A 326 21.37 -2.07 2.58
C PRO A 326 21.76 -0.67 2.10
N GLU A 327 20.86 0.29 2.31
CA GLU A 327 21.12 1.70 2.03
C GLU A 327 22.40 2.08 2.77
N LYS A 328 23.40 2.58 2.03
CA LYS A 328 24.71 2.92 2.55
C LYS A 328 24.59 4.10 3.52
N TRP A 329 25.23 4.00 4.68
CA TRP A 329 25.25 5.06 5.69
C TRP A 329 26.56 5.82 5.61
N THR A 330 26.50 7.14 5.44
CA THR A 330 27.70 7.98 5.49
C THR A 330 28.04 8.37 6.93
N ARG A 331 29.30 8.76 7.19
CA ARG A 331 29.73 9.27 8.49
C ARG A 331 28.91 10.48 8.94
N GLY A 332 28.60 11.39 8.03
CA GLY A 332 27.74 12.54 8.31
C GLY A 332 26.34 12.13 8.80
N ARG A 333 25.74 11.10 8.18
CA ARG A 333 24.45 10.55 8.62
C ARG A 333 24.55 9.87 9.99
N ALA A 334 25.64 9.14 10.25
CA ALA A 334 25.87 8.53 11.56
C ALA A 334 26.06 9.57 12.67
N ARG A 335 26.75 10.69 12.38
CA ARG A 335 26.84 11.86 13.28
C ARG A 335 25.46 12.45 13.58
N GLY A 336 24.64 12.70 12.55
CA GLY A 336 23.28 13.20 12.74
C GLY A 336 22.40 12.25 13.58
N ALA A 337 22.54 10.94 13.38
CA ALA A 337 21.86 9.94 14.21
C ALA A 337 22.32 9.98 15.68
N TRP A 338 23.61 10.23 15.94
CA TRP A 338 24.16 10.40 17.29
C TRP A 338 23.58 11.62 18.00
N GLU A 339 23.51 12.75 17.30
CA GLU A 339 22.92 13.98 17.82
C GLU A 339 21.42 13.82 18.10
N ALA A 340 20.68 13.17 17.19
CA ALA A 340 19.28 12.84 17.38
C ALA A 340 19.07 11.93 18.60
N MET A 341 19.93 10.92 18.80
CA MET A 341 19.85 10.05 19.97
C MET A 341 20.18 10.81 21.27
N ARG A 342 21.17 11.69 21.24
CA ARG A 342 21.51 12.56 22.37
C ARG A 342 20.32 13.45 22.76
N TYR A 343 19.63 14.00 21.75
CA TYR A 343 18.45 14.84 21.95
C TYR A 343 17.30 14.07 22.62
N VAL A 344 16.96 12.86 22.15
CA VAL A 344 15.88 12.07 22.79
C VAL A 344 16.22 11.67 24.23
N VAL A 345 17.49 11.39 24.53
CA VAL A 345 17.93 11.06 25.91
C VAL A 345 17.75 12.26 26.84
N ARG A 346 18.11 13.47 26.39
CA ARG A 346 17.90 14.70 27.17
C ARG A 346 16.41 14.94 27.42
N GLY A 347 15.58 14.87 26.38
CA GLY A 347 14.14 15.06 26.50
C GLY A 347 13.47 14.05 27.44
N ALA A 348 13.94 12.80 27.46
CA ALA A 348 13.46 11.79 28.40
C ALA A 348 13.86 12.07 29.86
N ARG A 349 15.07 12.60 30.11
CA ARG A 349 15.52 12.99 31.45
C ARG A 349 14.72 14.18 31.99
N GLU A 350 14.44 15.17 31.15
CA GLU A 350 13.55 16.29 31.49
C GLU A 350 12.15 15.80 31.86
N ALA A 351 11.57 14.90 31.04
CA ALA A 351 10.27 14.30 31.33
C ALA A 351 10.26 13.56 32.68
N LYS A 352 11.33 12.80 33.00
CA LYS A 352 11.50 12.15 34.31
C LYS A 352 11.55 13.17 35.45
N GLY A 353 12.29 14.27 35.27
CA GLY A 353 12.39 15.35 36.26
C GLY A 353 11.07 16.03 36.57
N GLU A 354 10.15 16.03 35.60
CA GLU A 354 8.77 16.54 35.74
C GLU A 354 7.77 15.49 36.30
N GLY A 355 8.21 14.28 36.59
CA GLY A 355 7.35 13.19 37.09
C GLY A 355 6.57 12.43 36.02
N GLU A 356 6.88 12.62 34.74
CA GLU A 356 6.35 11.80 33.64
C GLU A 356 7.20 10.52 33.44
N LEU A 357 6.72 9.63 32.57
CA LEU A 357 7.54 8.51 32.12
C LEU A 357 8.69 9.03 31.24
N PRO A 358 9.92 8.48 31.40
CA PRO A 358 11.11 8.88 30.64
C PRO A 358 11.11 8.36 29.19
N ILE A 359 10.00 8.54 28.46
CA ILE A 359 9.85 8.10 27.07
C ILE A 359 9.72 9.34 26.19
N PHE A 360 10.68 9.49 25.28
CA PHE A 360 10.77 10.60 24.35
C PHE A 360 11.07 10.10 22.93
N ALA A 361 10.39 10.66 21.94
CA ALA A 361 10.53 10.35 20.51
C ALA A 361 10.84 11.64 19.72
N HIS A 362 11.67 11.51 18.69
CA HIS A 362 12.13 12.61 17.85
C HIS A 362 12.27 12.18 16.39
N ILE A 363 11.83 13.04 15.48
CA ILE A 363 12.11 12.99 14.05
C ILE A 363 12.97 14.22 13.75
N PRO A 364 14.24 14.06 13.36
CA PRO A 364 15.10 15.18 13.00
C PRO A 364 14.57 15.95 11.79
N ALA A 365 14.96 17.21 11.68
CA ALA A 365 14.68 17.99 10.48
C ALA A 365 15.42 17.41 9.28
N VAL A 366 14.79 17.48 8.11
CA VAL A 366 15.40 17.25 6.80
C VAL A 366 15.45 18.61 6.11
N GLU A 367 16.66 19.09 5.83
CA GLU A 367 16.88 20.43 5.30
C GLU A 367 16.10 20.65 4.00
N GLY A 368 15.32 21.73 3.95
CA GLY A 368 14.49 22.07 2.79
C GLY A 368 13.23 21.21 2.59
N GLU A 369 13.01 20.16 3.39
CA GLU A 369 11.87 19.25 3.22
C GLU A 369 10.91 19.21 4.41
N THR A 370 11.41 18.99 5.64
CA THR A 370 10.54 18.69 6.79
C THR A 370 11.19 19.17 8.09
N PRO A 371 10.51 19.95 8.96
CA PRO A 371 11.09 20.40 10.22
C PRO A 371 11.20 19.23 11.22
N ALA A 372 11.89 19.49 12.34
CA ALA A 372 12.00 18.50 13.40
C ALA A 372 10.70 18.38 14.22
N PHE A 373 10.36 17.15 14.62
CA PHE A 373 9.20 16.86 15.47
C PHE A 373 9.61 16.08 16.70
N SER A 374 9.06 16.43 17.86
CA SER A 374 9.47 15.83 19.13
C SER A 374 8.31 15.73 20.10
N ALA A 375 8.15 14.58 20.74
CA ALA A 375 7.17 14.44 21.80
C ALA A 375 7.68 13.55 22.93
N ARG A 376 7.20 13.87 24.12
CA ARG A 376 7.34 13.06 25.34
C ARG A 376 6.05 12.31 25.60
N ASP A 377 6.14 11.24 26.37
CA ASP A 377 4.96 10.57 26.91
C ASP A 377 4.26 11.46 27.93
N THR A 378 2.95 11.65 27.77
CA THR A 378 2.17 12.56 28.63
C THR A 378 0.99 11.86 29.28
N ARG A 379 0.98 10.52 29.31
CA ARG A 379 -0.18 9.74 29.76
C ARG A 379 -0.59 10.01 31.21
N HIS A 380 0.36 10.34 32.10
CA HIS A 380 0.08 10.65 33.49
C HIS A 380 -0.58 12.03 33.63
N ARG A 381 0.07 13.09 33.13
CA ARG A 381 -0.47 14.45 33.22
C ARG A 381 -1.78 14.65 32.45
N THR A 382 -1.96 13.99 31.32
CA THR A 382 -3.21 14.06 30.55
C THR A 382 -4.28 13.10 31.04
N SER A 383 -3.94 12.18 31.97
CA SER A 383 -4.81 11.07 32.37
C SER A 383 -5.39 10.29 31.17
N HIS A 384 -4.59 10.15 30.11
CA HIS A 384 -5.02 9.54 28.86
C HIS A 384 -4.05 8.41 28.46
N PRO A 385 -4.45 7.14 28.53
CA PRO A 385 -3.54 6.01 28.40
C PRO A 385 -2.85 5.91 27.03
N LEU A 386 -3.44 6.46 25.96
CA LEU A 386 -2.87 6.42 24.60
C LEU A 386 -1.87 7.56 24.29
N ARG A 387 -1.61 8.48 25.21
CA ARG A 387 -0.72 9.64 24.99
C ARG A 387 0.77 9.27 25.13
N HIS A 388 1.16 8.31 24.31
CA HIS A 388 2.54 7.88 24.17
C HIS A 388 3.29 8.84 23.25
N ALA A 389 4.60 9.00 23.48
CA ALA A 389 5.47 9.86 22.67
C ALA A 389 5.32 9.63 21.15
N VAL A 390 5.24 8.38 20.70
CA VAL A 390 5.06 8.04 19.27
C VAL A 390 3.76 8.59 18.70
N ILE A 391 2.65 8.46 19.43
CA ILE A 391 1.33 8.91 18.98
C ILE A 391 1.32 10.43 18.86
N ASP A 392 1.89 11.11 19.85
CA ASP A 392 1.95 12.58 19.84
C ASP A 392 2.92 13.11 18.77
N VAL A 393 4.02 12.42 18.44
CA VAL A 393 4.87 12.78 17.29
C VAL A 393 4.13 12.62 15.97
N ILE A 394 3.43 11.49 15.75
CA ILE A 394 2.62 11.27 14.53
C ILE A 394 1.58 12.39 14.39
N ARG A 395 0.92 12.77 15.50
CA ARG A 395 -0.04 13.86 15.53
C ARG A 395 0.60 15.20 15.16
N GLN A 396 1.77 15.54 15.71
CA GLN A 396 2.46 16.79 15.37
C GLN A 396 2.83 16.88 13.89
N VAL A 397 3.27 15.77 13.28
CA VAL A 397 3.56 15.73 11.83
C VAL A 397 2.27 15.96 11.03
N ALA A 398 1.18 15.32 11.44
CA ALA A 398 -0.12 15.51 10.80
C ALA A 398 -0.60 16.96 10.92
N GLU A 399 -0.48 17.57 12.09
CA GLU A 399 -0.84 18.97 12.35
C GLU A 399 0.01 19.92 11.49
N TYR A 400 1.34 19.75 11.48
CA TYR A 400 2.22 20.58 10.65
C TYR A 400 1.88 20.50 9.17
N ARG A 401 1.62 19.29 8.65
CA ARG A 401 1.30 19.12 7.22
C ARG A 401 -0.10 19.62 6.87
N ALA A 402 -1.03 19.58 7.82
CA ALA A 402 -2.34 20.20 7.67
C ALA A 402 -2.27 21.74 7.72
N GLU A 403 -1.32 22.30 8.47
CA GLU A 403 -1.13 23.75 8.64
C GLU A 403 -0.17 24.37 7.61
N ALA A 404 0.68 23.57 6.96
CA ALA A 404 1.63 24.05 5.97
C ALA A 404 0.89 24.62 4.74
N PRO A 405 1.12 25.89 4.35
CA PRO A 405 0.60 26.42 3.10
C PRO A 405 1.17 25.60 1.94
N SER A 406 0.36 25.41 0.90
CA SER A 406 0.51 24.45 -0.20
C SER A 406 1.74 24.60 -1.12
N SER A 407 2.83 25.22 -0.66
CA SER A 407 4.04 25.52 -1.45
C SER A 407 5.28 24.65 -1.16
N ALA A 408 5.21 23.63 -0.30
CA ALA A 408 6.35 22.74 -0.05
C ALA A 408 5.96 21.25 -0.12
N SER A 409 5.69 20.77 -1.33
CA SER A 409 5.92 19.35 -1.65
C SER A 409 6.56 19.26 -3.04
N ALA A 410 7.81 19.70 -3.14
CA ALA A 410 8.70 19.22 -4.18
C ALA A 410 8.94 17.72 -3.96
N GLY A 411 8.73 16.92 -5.00
CA GLY A 411 8.84 15.46 -4.95
C GLY A 411 7.68 14.70 -5.59
N THR A 412 6.80 15.35 -6.35
CA THR A 412 5.96 14.64 -7.32
C THR A 412 6.80 14.27 -8.52
N ILE A 413 7.06 12.97 -8.67
CA ILE A 413 7.50 12.37 -9.93
C ILE A 413 6.34 12.54 -10.91
N ASP A 414 6.50 13.43 -11.89
CA ASP A 414 5.60 13.61 -13.02
C ASP A 414 5.68 12.41 -13.97
N ILE A 415 4.52 11.91 -14.41
CA ILE A 415 4.33 11.32 -15.73
C ILE A 415 3.16 12.09 -16.37
N PRO A 416 3.31 12.59 -17.61
CA PRO A 416 2.58 13.76 -18.07
C PRO A 416 1.13 13.43 -18.43
N ALA A 417 0.21 14.23 -17.91
CA ALA A 417 -1.09 14.42 -18.52
C ALA A 417 -1.05 15.75 -19.29
N THR A 418 -0.87 15.64 -20.59
CA THR A 418 -1.21 16.69 -21.56
C THR A 418 -2.69 17.02 -21.41
N THR A 419 -3.00 18.18 -20.85
CA THR A 419 -4.29 18.85 -21.07
C THR A 419 -4.06 20.04 -21.98
N THR A 420 -4.46 19.92 -23.24
CA THR A 420 -5.15 21.03 -23.90
C THR A 420 -6.54 21.10 -23.25
N GLU A 421 -6.85 22.17 -22.53
CA GLU A 421 -7.39 23.44 -23.07
C GLU A 421 -8.82 23.21 -23.62
N LEU A 422 -9.87 23.98 -23.31
CA LEU A 422 -10.02 25.36 -22.88
C LEU A 422 -11.43 25.52 -22.26
N GLU A 423 -11.53 26.46 -21.31
CA GLU A 423 -12.55 27.53 -21.22
C GLU A 423 -14.06 27.16 -21.15
N ALA A 424 -14.95 27.92 -20.53
CA ALA A 424 -14.92 29.32 -20.16
C ALA A 424 -15.95 29.58 -19.02
N LYS A 425 -15.59 30.52 -18.15
CA LYS A 425 -16.36 31.71 -17.75
C LYS A 425 -17.86 31.53 -17.40
N ASP A 426 -18.25 31.92 -16.19
CA ASP A 426 -18.48 33.35 -16.00
C ASP A 426 -18.54 33.79 -14.53
N GLU A 427 -18.18 35.05 -14.36
CA GLU A 427 -17.93 35.81 -13.15
C GLU A 427 -19.19 36.08 -12.30
N GLN A 428 -19.04 36.00 -10.98
CA GLN A 428 -19.54 37.07 -10.13
C GLN A 428 -18.69 37.23 -8.86
N THR A 429 -18.22 38.46 -8.70
CA THR A 429 -17.28 38.97 -7.72
C THR A 429 -17.94 39.21 -6.37
N SER A 430 -17.37 38.66 -5.30
CA SER A 430 -17.40 39.27 -3.96
C SER A 430 -16.17 38.88 -3.14
N ALA A 431 -15.33 39.89 -2.91
CA ALA A 431 -14.19 40.01 -2.00
C ALA A 431 -13.90 38.86 -1.00
N THR A 432 -12.81 38.15 -1.30
CA THR A 432 -11.69 37.76 -0.40
C THR A 432 -11.98 37.44 1.06
N THR A 433 -11.99 36.15 1.37
CA THR A 433 -11.28 35.59 2.54
C THR A 433 -10.62 34.29 2.07
N ASP A 434 -9.32 34.35 1.78
CA ASP A 434 -8.53 33.17 1.42
C ASP A 434 -8.55 32.18 2.60
N THR A 435 -9.33 31.12 2.45
CA THR A 435 -9.33 29.99 3.37
C THR A 435 -8.48 28.91 2.71
N PRO A 436 -7.37 28.44 3.33
CA PRO A 436 -6.49 27.47 2.69
C PRO A 436 -7.22 26.13 2.49
N GLU A 437 -7.22 25.61 1.26
CA GLU A 437 -7.77 24.30 0.90
C GLU A 437 -7.00 23.18 1.62
N ILE A 438 -7.66 22.49 2.55
CA ILE A 438 -7.08 21.38 3.32
C ILE A 438 -7.09 20.11 2.45
N LYS A 439 -5.91 19.54 2.14
CA LYS A 439 -5.76 18.26 1.44
C LYS A 439 -5.97 17.11 2.43
N ASN A 440 -7.08 16.38 2.35
CA ASN A 440 -7.42 15.42 3.40
C ASN A 440 -6.67 14.07 3.30
N GLY A 441 -6.06 13.65 4.42
CA GLY A 441 -5.89 12.24 4.78
C GLY A 441 -4.52 11.58 4.55
N GLN A 442 -3.49 12.30 4.10
CA GLN A 442 -2.11 11.78 4.01
C GLN A 442 -1.12 12.45 4.98
N ASP A 443 -1.58 13.47 5.70
CA ASP A 443 -0.72 14.33 6.51
C ASP A 443 -0.05 13.58 7.67
N TYR A 444 -0.65 12.49 8.14
CA TYR A 444 -0.07 11.64 9.20
C TYR A 444 1.03 10.67 8.72
N LEU A 445 1.28 10.57 7.41
CA LEU A 445 2.24 9.61 6.87
C LEU A 445 3.69 10.04 7.20
N LEU A 446 4.48 9.14 7.75
CA LEU A 446 5.90 9.32 8.04
C LEU A 446 6.80 8.76 6.93
N THR A 447 6.30 8.68 5.69
CA THR A 447 7.05 8.15 4.54
C THR A 447 8.39 8.88 4.40
N GLY A 448 9.49 8.13 4.31
CA GLY A 448 10.84 8.69 4.18
C GLY A 448 11.48 9.11 5.51
N LEU A 449 10.70 9.29 6.58
CA LEU A 449 11.19 9.81 7.86
C LEU A 449 11.77 8.71 8.77
N THR A 450 12.82 9.06 9.50
CA THR A 450 13.47 8.24 10.52
C THR A 450 13.06 8.71 11.91
N LEU A 451 12.51 7.81 12.73
CA LEU A 451 12.12 8.12 14.10
C LEU A 451 13.14 7.56 15.11
N PHE A 452 13.65 8.43 15.97
CA PHE A 452 14.48 8.09 17.11
C PHE A 452 13.65 8.07 18.39
N ILE A 453 13.84 7.05 19.24
CA ILE A 453 13.09 6.93 20.49
C ILE A 453 13.93 6.29 21.59
N THR A 454 13.70 6.70 22.83
CA THR A 454 14.42 6.16 23.99
C THR A 454 14.11 4.70 24.30
N HIS A 455 12.85 4.28 24.18
CA HIS A 455 12.43 2.90 24.48
C HIS A 455 11.81 2.25 23.24
N GLU A 456 11.96 0.94 23.11
CA GLU A 456 11.31 0.18 22.05
C GLU A 456 9.80 0.45 22.04
N PRO A 457 9.21 0.85 20.90
CA PRO A 457 7.78 1.12 20.83
C PRO A 457 6.95 -0.11 21.21
N CYS A 458 5.92 0.08 22.03
CA CYS A 458 4.95 -0.98 22.34
C CYS A 458 4.12 -1.38 21.10
N ILE A 459 3.37 -2.48 21.18
CA ILE A 459 2.50 -3.00 20.09
C ILE A 459 1.63 -1.90 19.45
N MET A 460 0.96 -1.06 20.25
CA MET A 460 0.13 0.04 19.75
C MET A 460 0.96 1.03 18.93
N CYS A 461 2.09 1.48 19.46
CA CYS A 461 2.97 2.45 18.81
C CYS A 461 3.61 1.85 17.54
N SER A 462 4.06 0.60 17.58
CA SER A 462 4.59 -0.10 16.42
C SER A 462 3.55 -0.25 15.31
N MET A 463 2.29 -0.53 15.65
CA MET A 463 1.22 -0.62 14.66
C MET A 463 0.85 0.77 14.09
N ALA A 464 0.83 1.81 14.93
CA ALA A 464 0.64 3.18 14.49
C ALA A 464 1.74 3.61 13.50
N LEU A 465 3.00 3.31 13.80
CA LEU A 465 4.14 3.56 12.91
C LEU A 465 4.04 2.79 11.59
N LEU A 466 3.51 1.56 11.62
CA LEU A 466 3.25 0.76 10.42
C LEU A 466 2.16 1.41 9.55
N HIS A 467 1.05 1.85 10.16
CA HIS A 467 -0.02 2.57 9.45
C HIS A 467 0.45 3.92 8.90
N SER A 468 1.28 4.63 9.64
CA SER A 468 1.92 5.87 9.21
C SER A 468 3.02 5.67 8.18
N ARG A 469 3.40 4.44 7.80
CA ARG A 469 4.44 4.17 6.79
C ARG A 469 5.81 4.79 7.07
N VAL A 470 6.25 4.82 8.34
CA VAL A 470 7.60 5.28 8.70
C VAL A 470 8.68 4.51 7.92
N LYS A 471 9.79 5.15 7.55
CA LYS A 471 10.91 4.49 6.85
C LYS A 471 11.64 3.54 7.79
N GLU A 472 12.07 4.06 8.94
CA GLU A 472 12.86 3.32 9.92
C GLU A 472 12.71 3.89 11.33
N VAL A 473 12.90 3.02 12.32
CA VAL A 473 12.81 3.35 13.75
C VAL A 473 14.09 2.91 14.43
N ILE A 474 14.73 3.83 15.15
CA ILE A 474 15.96 3.58 15.91
C ILE A 474 15.68 3.81 17.40
N TYR A 475 15.77 2.76 18.21
CA TYR A 475 15.49 2.83 19.65
C TYR A 475 16.72 2.54 20.52
N LEU A 476 16.76 3.12 21.72
CA LEU A 476 17.87 2.97 22.66
C LEU A 476 17.72 1.75 23.59
N LEU A 477 16.61 1.67 24.32
CA LEU A 477 16.34 0.64 25.32
C LEU A 477 15.34 -0.40 24.79
N PRO A 478 15.68 -1.70 24.75
CA PRO A 478 14.73 -2.75 24.37
C PRO A 478 13.63 -2.90 25.42
N MET A 479 12.43 -3.36 24.99
CA MET A 479 11.29 -3.64 25.88
C MET A 479 10.86 -5.10 25.66
N HIS A 480 11.39 -6.02 26.44
CA HIS A 480 11.23 -7.46 26.20
C HIS A 480 9.79 -7.95 26.41
N ALA A 481 9.07 -7.39 27.38
CA ALA A 481 7.72 -7.81 27.71
C ALA A 481 6.64 -7.09 26.88
N THR A 482 6.90 -5.88 26.41
CA THR A 482 5.88 -5.01 25.81
C THR A 482 6.21 -4.48 24.40
N GLY A 483 7.45 -4.64 23.95
CA GLY A 483 7.95 -4.13 22.68
C GLY A 483 7.34 -4.81 21.45
N GLY A 484 6.97 -4.01 20.46
CA GLY A 484 6.40 -4.45 19.18
C GLY A 484 7.40 -4.49 18.02
N CYS A 485 8.69 -4.28 18.28
CA CYS A 485 9.77 -4.17 17.30
C CYS A 485 10.87 -5.23 17.50
N GLY A 486 10.57 -6.34 18.18
CA GLY A 486 11.53 -7.41 18.49
C GLY A 486 11.51 -7.91 19.93
N GLY A 487 10.82 -7.22 20.84
CA GLY A 487 10.55 -7.66 22.21
C GLY A 487 9.49 -8.77 22.28
N ALA A 488 8.25 -8.41 22.62
CA ALA A 488 7.13 -9.36 22.73
C ALA A 488 6.63 -9.84 21.36
N ALA A 489 6.67 -8.96 20.37
CA ALA A 489 6.34 -9.25 18.98
C ALA A 489 7.19 -8.37 18.04
N CYS A 490 7.21 -8.70 16.76
CA CYS A 490 7.75 -7.81 15.74
C CYS A 490 6.68 -7.56 14.67
N LEU A 491 5.91 -6.48 14.86
CA LEU A 491 4.77 -6.17 13.99
C LEU A 491 5.16 -5.92 12.53
N PRO A 492 6.25 -5.19 12.23
CA PRO A 492 6.72 -5.02 10.86
C PRO A 492 7.09 -6.35 10.18
N TRP A 493 7.28 -7.42 10.94
CA TRP A 493 7.63 -8.73 10.44
C TRP A 493 6.45 -9.71 10.34
N LEU A 494 5.25 -9.34 10.81
CA LEU A 494 4.05 -10.17 10.68
C LEU A 494 3.72 -10.53 9.23
N GLN A 495 3.12 -11.70 9.04
CA GLN A 495 2.61 -12.09 7.72
C GLN A 495 1.31 -11.33 7.42
N GLY A 496 1.16 -10.84 6.18
CA GLY A 496 -0.05 -10.13 5.74
C GLY A 496 -0.06 -8.61 5.97
N VAL A 497 0.98 -8.02 6.58
CA VAL A 497 1.13 -6.56 6.62
C VAL A 497 1.68 -6.02 5.30
N ASN A 498 1.13 -4.89 4.85
CA ASN A 498 1.43 -4.28 3.55
C ASN A 498 2.66 -3.34 3.58
N HIS A 499 2.99 -2.77 4.75
CA HIS A 499 4.16 -1.93 4.96
C HIS A 499 5.12 -2.59 5.96
N ARG A 500 6.42 -2.38 5.76
CA ARG A 500 7.48 -2.83 6.67
C ARG A 500 8.52 -1.72 6.77
N PHE A 501 9.03 -1.49 7.98
CA PHE A 501 10.06 -0.48 8.24
C PHE A 501 11.30 -1.13 8.86
N ARG A 502 12.47 -0.49 8.68
CA ARG A 502 13.73 -0.98 9.28
C ARG A 502 13.78 -0.66 10.77
N ILE A 503 14.40 -1.53 11.56
CA ILE A 503 14.48 -1.40 13.01
C ILE A 503 15.95 -1.42 13.42
N GLY A 504 16.44 -0.31 13.98
CA GLY A 504 17.78 -0.18 14.53
C GLY A 504 17.75 -0.18 16.05
N ARG A 505 18.60 -0.98 16.69
CA ARG A 505 18.82 -0.94 18.14
C ARG A 505 20.14 -0.25 18.44
N TRP A 506 20.11 0.83 19.22
CA TRP A 506 21.32 1.56 19.61
C TRP A 506 22.31 0.64 20.34
N LYS A 507 23.59 0.76 19.99
CA LYS A 507 24.67 0.06 20.68
C LYS A 507 24.92 0.81 21.99
N GLU A 508 25.07 0.09 23.09
CA GLU A 508 25.45 0.72 24.36
C GLU A 508 26.78 1.49 24.17
N ALA A 509 26.80 2.76 24.54
CA ALA A 509 28.01 3.56 24.49
C ALA A 509 29.05 2.89 25.42
N LYS A 510 30.13 2.36 24.83
CA LYS A 510 31.20 1.69 25.57
C LYS A 510 31.91 2.70 26.46
N GLY A 511 31.48 2.81 27.71
CA GLY A 511 32.14 3.58 28.75
C GLY A 511 31.60 3.19 30.12
N GLU A 512 32.43 3.25 31.16
CA GLU A 512 32.09 2.89 32.55
C GLU A 512 30.91 3.70 33.14
N ARG A 513 30.40 4.70 32.40
CA ARG A 513 29.24 5.55 32.72
C ARG A 513 27.96 5.20 31.94
N GLY A 514 27.97 4.19 31.07
CA GLY A 514 26.78 3.75 30.30
C GLY A 514 25.59 3.28 31.15
N THR A 515 25.83 3.06 32.45
CA THR A 515 24.81 2.72 33.45
C THR A 515 23.86 3.88 33.79
N GLU A 516 24.16 5.12 33.41
CA GLU A 516 23.26 6.25 33.65
C GLU A 516 22.06 6.31 32.68
N VAL A 517 22.20 5.78 31.46
CA VAL A 517 21.06 5.61 30.53
C VAL A 517 20.07 4.59 31.08
N LEU A 518 20.57 3.56 31.77
CA LEU A 518 19.76 2.49 32.38
C LEU A 518 18.84 2.99 33.50
N LYS A 519 19.10 4.17 34.09
CA LYS A 519 18.17 4.81 35.05
C LYS A 519 16.84 5.23 34.40
N LEU A 520 16.73 5.25 33.07
CA LEU A 520 15.46 5.48 32.39
C LEU A 520 14.56 4.22 32.42
N ASN A 521 15.11 3.03 32.67
CA ASN A 521 14.40 1.75 32.53
C ASN A 521 13.74 1.23 33.83
N GLU A 522 13.75 1.99 34.93
CA GLU A 522 13.27 1.51 36.24
C GLU A 522 11.74 1.27 36.24
N GLY A 523 11.33 0.02 35.98
CA GLY A 523 9.94 -0.45 36.15
C GLY A 523 9.00 -0.22 34.97
N LEU A 524 9.52 0.05 33.77
CA LEU A 524 8.70 0.25 32.56
C LEU A 524 8.40 -1.05 31.79
N ASP A 525 9.29 -2.04 31.86
CA ASP A 525 9.18 -3.32 31.14
C ASP A 525 8.55 -4.39 32.05
N VAL A 526 7.26 -4.23 32.35
CA VAL A 526 6.50 -5.11 33.27
C VAL A 526 5.20 -5.59 32.63
#